data_AF-A0A661V4Z4-F1
#
_entry.id   AF-A0A661V4Z4-F1
#
_cell.length_a   1.000
_cell.length_b   1.000
_cell.length_c   1.000
_cell.angle_alpha   90.00
_cell.angle_beta   90.00
_cell.angle_gamma   90.00
#
_symmetry.space_group_name_H-M   'P 1'
#
loop_
_entity.id
_entity.type
_entity.pdbx_description
1 polymer ?
#
loop_
_entity_poly.entity_id
_entity_poly.type
_entity_poly.pdbx_seq_one_letter_code
_entity_poly.pdbx_strand_id
1 'polypeptide(L)'
;MAPIVSSRQQMADLLDERMNKTYAQLSSMQELETDTTLLKTYLVEAHGHDPRNGASSEPIARAFSEGILGDKVTTRVSQSSDESLMIVEGRVKSERINLFLDVSDPRFWLVHSMASSVSLDWLFERLITTLPEIDQVWLPNSLLVKIASLGSFRGLGLDYDRRVVPDVDFEGPDAPVEFLKMQLWGNKAAEILDLFRFSESFKHYTTLSKVKIKFVSAAVGPEKHFTIDDFKFNGKITARGTSFQCHLTLVADVYRRYKAAVCQLEEKYALLWTSDNGNIILEGEPLVITFEPPIADLERFAEKLFSGTAPFRLWGVPTFLSKRFCRVSAVDLHVGKTLSFEVAPDFMRIYLPKGCCGNTILRIFTNLQHHYNSLVSASDSKGSRLLEF
;
A
#
# COMPACT_ATOMS: atom_id res chain seq x y z
N MET A 1 -29.87 -3.57 18.26
CA MET A 1 -28.51 -3.78 18.79
C MET A 1 -27.64 -4.35 17.67
N ALA A 2 -26.42 -3.87 17.50
CA ALA A 2 -25.47 -4.56 16.61
C ALA A 2 -25.14 -5.93 17.25
N PRO A 3 -24.96 -6.99 16.46
CA PRO A 3 -24.54 -8.28 16.99
C PRO A 3 -23.20 -8.11 17.73
N ILE A 4 -23.11 -8.67 18.94
CA ILE A 4 -21.87 -8.70 19.71
C ILE A 4 -20.96 -9.71 19.02
N VAL A 5 -19.89 -9.23 18.40
CA VAL A 5 -18.83 -10.08 17.87
C VAL A 5 -17.86 -10.32 19.01
N SER A 6 -17.77 -11.56 19.48
CA SER A 6 -16.83 -11.98 20.49
C SER A 6 -15.74 -12.89 19.94
N SER A 7 -15.83 -13.41 18.71
CA SER A 7 -14.79 -14.26 18.11
C SER A 7 -14.60 -14.01 16.61
N ARG A 8 -13.49 -14.50 16.07
CA ARG A 8 -13.15 -14.47 14.64
C ARG A 8 -14.16 -15.23 13.78
N GLN A 9 -14.71 -16.33 14.29
CA GLN A 9 -15.78 -17.06 13.60
C GLN A 9 -17.04 -16.18 13.48
N GLN A 10 -17.46 -15.54 14.57
CA GLN A 10 -18.62 -14.65 14.55
C GLN A 10 -18.40 -13.41 13.68
N MET A 11 -17.17 -12.87 13.66
CA MET A 11 -16.78 -11.81 12.72
C MET A 11 -16.93 -12.29 11.29
N ALA A 12 -16.41 -13.48 10.98
CA ALA A 12 -16.47 -14.04 9.64
C ALA A 12 -17.92 -14.25 9.19
N ASP A 13 -18.76 -14.85 10.04
CA ASP A 13 -20.19 -15.07 9.76
C ASP A 13 -20.93 -13.74 9.52
N LEU A 14 -20.67 -12.73 10.36
CA LEU A 14 -21.25 -11.39 10.22
C LEU A 14 -20.85 -10.73 8.90
N LEU A 15 -19.55 -10.75 8.57
CA LEU A 15 -19.05 -10.12 7.35
C LEU A 15 -19.51 -10.88 6.11
N ASP A 16 -19.63 -12.21 6.19
CA ASP A 16 -20.15 -13.03 5.11
C ASP A 16 -21.63 -12.74 4.81
N GLU A 17 -22.48 -12.66 5.85
CA GLU A 17 -23.88 -12.26 5.70
C GLU A 17 -24.01 -10.88 5.04
N ARG A 18 -23.19 -9.93 5.49
CA ARG A 18 -23.21 -8.55 4.99
C ARG A 18 -22.72 -8.44 3.55
N MET A 19 -21.67 -9.18 3.18
CA MET A 19 -21.18 -9.26 1.81
C MET A 19 -22.25 -9.86 0.88
N ASN A 20 -22.85 -10.98 1.29
CA ASN A 20 -23.92 -11.66 0.56
C ASN A 20 -25.11 -10.73 0.28
N LYS A 21 -25.61 -10.05 1.33
CA LYS A 21 -26.72 -9.11 1.21
C LYS A 21 -26.40 -7.96 0.25
N THR A 22 -25.21 -7.36 0.38
CA THR A 22 -24.77 -6.26 -0.48
C THR A 22 -24.65 -6.71 -1.93
N TYR A 23 -24.12 -7.91 -2.18
CA TYR A 23 -24.01 -8.47 -3.52
C TYR A 23 -25.38 -8.76 -4.15
N ALA A 24 -26.32 -9.32 -3.39
CA ALA A 24 -27.68 -9.60 -3.86
C ALA A 24 -28.41 -8.30 -4.28
N GLN A 25 -28.31 -7.25 -3.47
CA GLN A 25 -28.89 -5.93 -3.76
C GLN A 25 -28.31 -5.31 -5.04
N LEU A 26 -26.99 -5.32 -5.19
CA LEU A 26 -26.31 -4.80 -6.38
C LEU A 26 -26.65 -5.59 -7.65
N SER A 27 -26.82 -6.91 -7.52
CA SER A 27 -27.19 -7.76 -8.65
C SER A 27 -28.64 -7.51 -9.11
N SER A 28 -29.54 -7.14 -8.18
CA SER A 28 -30.94 -6.85 -8.50
C SER A 28 -31.18 -5.43 -9.01
N MET A 29 -30.42 -4.43 -8.54
CA MET A 29 -30.66 -3.02 -8.86
C MET A 29 -29.95 -2.53 -10.13
N GLN A 30 -28.99 -3.29 -10.67
CA GLN A 30 -28.13 -2.94 -11.82
C GLN A 30 -27.38 -1.59 -11.74
N GLU A 31 -27.60 -0.79 -10.68
CA GLU A 31 -26.93 0.48 -10.41
C GLU A 31 -26.14 0.41 -9.10
N LEU A 32 -24.99 1.10 -9.09
CA LEU A 32 -24.26 1.40 -7.86
C LEU A 32 -24.86 2.67 -7.27
N GLU A 33 -25.80 2.55 -6.34
CA GLU A 33 -26.07 3.67 -5.43
C GLU A 33 -24.76 4.04 -4.73
N THR A 34 -24.49 5.34 -4.64
CA THR A 34 -23.28 5.95 -4.05
C THR A 34 -23.01 5.52 -2.60
N ASP A 35 -24.00 4.94 -1.92
CA ASP A 35 -23.95 4.52 -0.51
C ASP A 35 -24.00 2.99 -0.29
N THR A 36 -23.62 2.17 -1.28
CA THR A 36 -23.47 0.73 -1.00
C THR A 36 -22.31 0.46 -0.04
N THR A 37 -22.64 -0.06 1.15
CA THR A 37 -21.67 -0.41 2.20
C THR A 37 -20.92 -1.69 1.81
N LEU A 38 -20.00 -1.61 0.85
CA LEU A 38 -19.06 -2.70 0.53
C LEU A 38 -18.23 -3.06 1.77
N LEU A 39 -17.70 -4.28 1.84
CA LEU A 39 -16.66 -4.58 2.82
C LEU A 39 -15.40 -3.80 2.45
N LYS A 40 -14.72 -3.23 3.44
CA LYS A 40 -13.40 -2.62 3.29
C LYS A 40 -12.41 -3.36 4.16
N THR A 41 -11.26 -3.62 3.59
CA THR A 41 -10.09 -4.16 4.29
C THR A 41 -8.91 -3.24 4.03
N TYR A 42 -8.25 -2.80 5.09
CA TYR A 42 -7.03 -2.01 5.00
C TYR A 42 -5.86 -2.87 5.44
N LEU A 43 -4.82 -2.93 4.59
CA LEU A 43 -3.53 -3.51 4.93
C LEU A 43 -2.64 -2.41 5.52
N VAL A 44 -2.33 -2.55 6.80
CA VAL A 44 -1.57 -1.55 7.56
C VAL A 44 -0.29 -2.19 8.06
N GLU A 45 0.82 -1.46 7.95
CA GLU A 45 2.07 -1.82 8.60
C GLU A 45 2.21 -1.04 9.91
N ALA A 46 2.39 -1.77 11.02
CA ALA A 46 2.72 -1.28 12.34
C ALA A 46 4.18 -1.61 12.67
N HIS A 47 5.09 -0.73 12.28
CA HIS A 47 6.52 -0.89 12.51
C HIS A 47 6.87 -0.70 13.99
N GLY A 48 7.69 -1.58 14.57
CA GLY A 48 8.17 -1.45 15.96
C GLY A 48 7.27 -2.07 17.04
N HIS A 49 6.20 -2.77 16.67
CA HIS A 49 5.45 -3.58 17.62
C HIS A 49 6.17 -4.92 17.86
N ASP A 50 6.77 -5.09 19.05
CA ASP A 50 7.50 -6.31 19.41
C ASP A 50 6.52 -7.46 19.73
N PRO A 51 6.54 -8.59 19.00
CA PRO A 51 5.69 -9.75 19.29
C PRO A 51 5.89 -10.33 20.71
N ARG A 52 7.02 -10.07 21.36
CA ARG A 52 7.32 -10.55 22.72
C ARG A 52 6.53 -9.83 23.80
N ASN A 53 5.95 -8.67 23.51
CA ASN A 53 5.11 -7.94 24.46
C ASN A 53 3.65 -8.41 24.44
N GLY A 54 3.34 -9.50 23.72
CA GLY A 54 1.98 -9.95 23.47
C GLY A 54 1.18 -8.96 22.62
N ALA A 55 0.01 -9.38 22.14
CA ALA A 55 -0.97 -8.46 21.56
C ALA A 55 -1.59 -7.61 22.69
N SER A 56 -0.80 -6.71 23.29
CA SER A 56 -1.33 -5.76 24.26
C SER A 56 -2.34 -4.86 23.54
N SER A 57 -3.53 -4.73 24.10
CA SER A 57 -4.55 -3.83 23.57
C SER A 57 -4.18 -2.36 23.79
N GLU A 58 -3.21 -2.04 24.65
CA GLU A 58 -2.88 -0.66 25.01
C GLU A 58 -2.30 0.18 23.85
N PRO A 59 -1.31 -0.30 23.06
CA PRO A 59 -0.80 0.48 21.92
C PRO A 59 -1.87 0.73 20.86
N ILE A 60 -2.73 -0.26 20.62
CA ILE A 60 -3.86 -0.14 19.70
C ILE A 60 -4.90 0.84 20.26
N ALA A 61 -5.27 0.71 21.54
CA ALA A 61 -6.18 1.63 22.21
C ALA A 61 -5.68 3.08 22.16
N ARG A 62 -4.38 3.29 22.37
CA ARG A 62 -3.74 4.60 22.24
C ARG A 62 -3.83 5.11 20.81
N ALA A 63 -3.52 4.27 19.81
CA ALA A 63 -3.57 4.65 18.39
C ALA A 63 -4.96 5.14 17.95
N PHE A 64 -6.03 4.52 18.48
CA PHE A 64 -7.41 4.90 18.17
C PHE A 64 -8.03 5.92 19.14
N SER A 65 -7.26 6.46 20.08
CA SER A 65 -7.76 7.40 21.09
C SER A 65 -8.01 8.80 20.53
N GLU A 66 -8.95 9.52 21.15
CA GLU A 66 -9.25 10.92 20.85
C GLU A 66 -8.00 11.82 21.02
N GLY A 67 -7.13 11.53 21.99
CA GLY A 67 -5.91 12.30 22.22
C GLY A 67 -4.92 12.26 21.05
N ILE A 68 -4.93 11.17 20.27
CA ILE A 68 -4.10 11.03 19.06
C ILE A 68 -4.87 11.54 17.84
N LEU A 69 -6.10 11.06 17.63
CA LEU A 69 -6.82 11.28 16.38
C LEU A 69 -7.58 12.62 16.32
N GLY A 70 -7.81 13.25 17.47
CA GLY A 70 -8.54 14.49 17.65
C GLY A 70 -10.02 14.28 18.01
N ASP A 71 -10.68 15.39 18.30
CA ASP A 71 -12.08 15.52 18.77
C ASP A 71 -13.15 14.91 17.83
N LYS A 72 -12.82 14.73 16.54
CA LYS A 72 -13.70 14.10 15.55
C LYS A 72 -13.76 12.57 15.67
N VAL A 73 -13.01 11.98 16.61
CA VAL A 73 -12.91 10.55 16.83
C VAL A 73 -13.18 10.21 18.29
N THR A 74 -14.21 9.41 18.51
CA THR A 74 -14.50 8.81 19.82
C THR A 74 -14.58 7.31 19.64
N THR A 75 -13.59 6.56 20.11
CA THR A 75 -13.58 5.10 19.98
C THR A 75 -13.34 4.42 21.31
N ARG A 76 -13.74 3.15 21.35
CA ARG A 76 -13.39 2.19 22.39
C ARG A 76 -12.77 1.00 21.72
N VAL A 77 -11.62 0.57 22.25
CA VAL A 77 -10.97 -0.66 21.83
C VAL A 77 -11.27 -1.75 22.86
N SER A 78 -11.66 -2.92 22.38
CA SER A 78 -11.87 -4.11 23.19
C SER A 78 -11.24 -5.32 22.51
N GLN A 79 -10.66 -6.21 23.31
CA GLN A 79 -10.17 -7.50 22.83
C GLN A 79 -11.34 -8.47 22.71
N SER A 80 -11.33 -9.30 21.66
CA SER A 80 -12.28 -10.40 21.51
C SER A 80 -11.85 -11.63 22.33
N SER A 81 -12.57 -12.75 22.24
CA SER A 81 -12.12 -14.04 22.79
C SER A 81 -10.88 -14.58 22.08
N ASP A 82 -10.64 -14.16 20.84
CA ASP A 82 -9.40 -14.42 20.12
C ASP A 82 -8.39 -13.32 20.45
N GLU A 83 -7.25 -13.70 21.04
CA GLU A 83 -6.27 -12.74 21.56
C GLU A 83 -5.71 -11.80 20.47
N SER A 84 -5.64 -12.29 19.24
CA SER A 84 -5.14 -11.55 18.07
C SER A 84 -6.22 -10.78 17.31
N LEU A 85 -7.44 -10.69 17.83
CA LEU A 85 -8.53 -9.95 17.22
C LEU A 85 -9.01 -8.85 18.17
N MET A 86 -8.81 -7.61 17.74
CA MET A 86 -9.25 -6.40 18.44
C MET A 86 -10.46 -5.81 17.73
N ILE A 87 -11.37 -5.22 18.51
CA ILE A 87 -12.58 -4.58 18.01
C ILE A 87 -12.52 -3.11 18.39
N VAL A 88 -12.69 -2.23 17.41
CA VAL A 88 -12.74 -0.79 17.59
C VAL A 88 -14.13 -0.30 17.24
N GLU A 89 -14.88 0.11 18.26
CA GLU A 89 -16.23 0.65 18.10
C GLU A 89 -16.23 2.14 18.42
N GLY A 90 -16.94 2.95 17.64
CA GLY A 90 -16.93 4.38 17.90
C GLY A 90 -17.67 5.23 16.89
N ARG A 91 -17.26 6.49 16.84
CA ARG A 91 -17.70 7.44 15.83
C ARG A 91 -16.50 8.16 15.21
N VAL A 92 -16.61 8.38 13.90
CA VAL A 92 -15.70 9.20 13.09
C VAL A 92 -16.56 10.19 12.32
N LYS A 93 -16.31 11.50 12.47
CA LYS A 93 -17.11 12.56 11.80
C LYS A 93 -18.64 12.36 11.94
N SER A 94 -19.07 11.90 13.12
CA SER A 94 -20.48 11.56 13.45
C SER A 94 -21.02 10.24 12.90
N GLU A 95 -20.34 9.57 11.98
CA GLU A 95 -20.69 8.23 11.52
C GLU A 95 -20.28 7.19 12.56
N ARG A 96 -21.15 6.22 12.87
CA ARG A 96 -20.77 5.07 13.69
C ARG A 96 -19.89 4.12 12.90
N ILE A 97 -18.74 3.76 13.46
CA ILE A 97 -17.83 2.80 12.88
C ILE A 97 -17.68 1.57 13.78
N ASN A 98 -17.44 0.44 13.14
CA ASN A 98 -17.00 -0.79 13.78
C ASN A 98 -15.87 -1.37 12.93
N LEU A 99 -14.69 -1.53 13.53
CA LEU A 99 -13.51 -2.09 12.89
C LEU A 99 -13.13 -3.39 13.59
N PHE A 100 -12.80 -4.40 12.79
CA PHE A 100 -12.21 -5.64 13.26
C PHE A 100 -10.74 -5.67 12.84
N LEU A 101 -9.84 -5.62 13.81
CA LEU A 101 -8.40 -5.56 13.61
C LEU A 101 -7.81 -6.94 13.91
N ASP A 102 -7.39 -7.64 12.86
CA ASP A 102 -6.59 -8.84 12.97
C ASP A 102 -5.12 -8.46 13.11
N VAL A 103 -4.57 -8.71 14.29
CA VAL A 103 -3.17 -8.45 14.67
C VAL A 103 -2.41 -9.76 14.91
N SER A 104 -2.86 -10.86 14.27
CA SER A 104 -2.14 -12.15 14.32
C SER A 104 -0.72 -12.05 13.79
N ASP A 105 -0.49 -11.13 12.85
CA ASP A 105 0.85 -10.65 12.56
C ASP A 105 1.11 -9.35 13.32
N PRO A 106 2.18 -9.27 14.14
CA PRO A 106 2.46 -8.10 14.97
C PRO A 106 2.76 -6.85 14.15
N ARG A 107 3.28 -7.01 12.93
CA ARG A 107 3.73 -5.93 12.05
C ARG A 107 2.72 -5.59 10.96
N PHE A 108 1.92 -6.54 10.50
CA PHE A 108 0.96 -6.31 9.42
C PHE A 108 -0.46 -6.59 9.87
N TRP A 109 -1.24 -5.52 10.04
CA TRP A 109 -2.61 -5.62 10.53
C TRP A 109 -3.59 -5.66 9.36
N LEU A 110 -4.61 -6.51 9.48
CA LEU A 110 -5.76 -6.51 8.58
C LEU A 110 -6.92 -5.83 9.30
N VAL A 111 -7.41 -4.73 8.74
CA VAL A 111 -8.52 -3.98 9.35
C VAL A 111 -9.78 -4.06 8.50
N HIS A 112 -10.79 -4.76 8.97
CA HIS A 112 -12.06 -4.99 8.27
C HIS A 112 -13.16 -4.06 8.78
N SER A 113 -13.98 -3.50 7.88
CA SER A 113 -15.16 -2.72 8.25
C SER A 113 -16.19 -2.61 7.12
N MET A 114 -17.45 -2.42 7.49
CA MET A 114 -18.54 -2.09 6.56
C MET A 114 -18.87 -0.59 6.51
N ALA A 115 -18.22 0.25 7.33
CA ALA A 115 -18.46 1.69 7.38
C ALA A 115 -18.13 2.40 6.04
N SER A 116 -18.54 3.64 5.87
CA SER A 116 -18.33 4.38 4.62
C SER A 116 -16.84 4.54 4.29
N SER A 117 -16.50 4.57 3.00
CA SER A 117 -15.11 4.85 2.60
C SER A 117 -14.66 6.24 3.03
N VAL A 118 -15.57 7.23 3.06
CA VAL A 118 -15.24 8.62 3.42
C VAL A 118 -14.73 8.73 4.85
N SER A 119 -15.40 8.07 5.81
CA SER A 119 -14.99 8.10 7.21
C SER A 119 -13.75 7.24 7.45
N LEU A 120 -13.67 6.06 6.82
CA LEU A 120 -12.52 5.17 7.00
C LEU A 120 -11.25 5.72 6.35
N ASP A 121 -11.32 6.23 5.11
CA ASP A 121 -10.15 6.82 4.44
C ASP A 121 -9.59 7.98 5.26
N TRP A 122 -10.46 8.86 5.77
CA TRP A 122 -10.03 9.93 6.66
C TRP A 122 -9.40 9.43 7.97
N LEU A 123 -9.97 8.38 8.59
CA LEU A 123 -9.43 7.80 9.81
C LEU A 123 -8.02 7.22 9.57
N PHE A 124 -7.82 6.46 8.50
CA PHE A 124 -6.53 5.85 8.19
C PHE A 124 -5.49 6.89 7.74
N GLU A 125 -5.87 7.88 6.95
CA GLU A 125 -4.98 9.02 6.66
C GLU A 125 -4.54 9.72 7.96
N ARG A 126 -5.47 9.93 8.89
CA ARG A 126 -5.17 10.54 10.20
C ARG A 126 -4.23 9.66 11.03
N LEU A 127 -4.46 8.35 11.08
CA LEU A 127 -3.58 7.39 11.76
C LEU A 127 -2.15 7.44 11.19
N ILE A 128 -2.01 7.27 9.87
CA ILE A 128 -0.72 7.22 9.16
C ILE A 128 0.06 8.54 9.32
N THR A 129 -0.63 9.68 9.30
CA THR A 129 0.00 11.00 9.43
C THR A 129 0.36 11.36 10.87
N THR A 130 -0.33 10.80 11.86
CA THR A 130 -0.13 11.17 13.28
C THR A 130 0.81 10.19 14.00
N LEU A 131 0.80 8.92 13.61
CA LEU A 131 1.59 7.86 14.23
C LEU A 131 2.73 7.47 13.29
N PRO A 132 3.99 7.82 13.60
CA PRO A 132 5.14 7.42 12.80
C PRO A 132 5.19 5.91 12.61
N GLU A 133 4.91 5.11 13.64
CA GLU A 133 4.93 3.65 13.60
C GLU A 133 3.92 3.02 12.63
N ILE A 134 2.93 3.78 12.14
CA ILE A 134 1.91 3.29 11.22
C ILE A 134 2.18 3.80 9.79
N ASP A 135 2.19 2.87 8.84
CA ASP A 135 2.10 3.18 7.41
C ASP A 135 1.10 2.27 6.70
N GLN A 136 0.77 2.65 5.47
CA GLN A 136 0.05 1.77 4.57
C GLN A 136 0.99 0.85 3.81
N VAL A 137 0.42 -0.23 3.30
CA VAL A 137 1.06 -1.12 2.34
C VAL A 137 1.05 -0.46 0.95
N TRP A 138 2.16 -0.56 0.22
CA TRP A 138 2.35 0.01 -1.11
C TRP A 138 2.55 -1.08 -2.15
N LEU A 139 1.47 -1.57 -2.75
CA LEU A 139 1.47 -2.63 -3.75
C LEU A 139 2.03 -2.10 -5.08
N PRO A 140 3.24 -2.48 -5.50
CA PRO A 140 3.81 -2.01 -6.76
C PRO A 140 3.02 -2.54 -7.95
N ASN A 141 3.20 -1.92 -9.12
CA ASN A 141 2.49 -2.31 -10.35
C ASN A 141 2.65 -3.81 -10.67
N SER A 142 3.85 -4.38 -10.47
CA SER A 142 4.13 -5.81 -10.64
C SER A 142 3.29 -6.71 -9.72
N LEU A 143 3.12 -6.34 -8.45
CA LEU A 143 2.27 -7.07 -7.51
C LEU A 143 0.79 -6.94 -7.88
N LEU A 144 0.33 -5.78 -8.35
CA LEU A 144 -1.04 -5.62 -8.86
C LEU A 144 -1.30 -6.49 -10.10
N VAL A 145 -0.33 -6.61 -11.01
CA VAL A 145 -0.41 -7.58 -12.13
C VAL A 145 -0.49 -9.00 -11.61
N LYS A 146 0.33 -9.34 -10.60
CA LYS A 146 0.28 -10.67 -10.00
C LYS A 146 -1.09 -10.96 -9.39
N ILE A 147 -1.67 -10.02 -8.65
CA ILE A 147 -3.01 -10.11 -8.07
C ILE A 147 -4.06 -10.34 -9.17
N ALA A 148 -3.96 -9.61 -10.29
CA ALA A 148 -4.85 -9.77 -11.43
C ALA A 148 -4.90 -11.22 -11.98
N SER A 149 -3.79 -11.97 -11.83
CA SER A 149 -3.68 -13.37 -12.25
C SER A 149 -4.21 -14.41 -11.24
N LEU A 150 -4.48 -14.01 -9.99
CA LEU A 150 -4.92 -14.94 -8.93
C LEU A 150 -6.37 -15.40 -9.09
N GLY A 151 -7.14 -14.73 -9.94
CA GLY A 151 -8.54 -15.06 -10.20
C GLY A 151 -8.99 -14.60 -11.58
N SER A 152 -10.29 -14.54 -11.78
CA SER A 152 -10.88 -14.02 -13.01
C SER A 152 -10.82 -12.49 -13.00
N PHE A 153 -10.00 -11.91 -13.87
CA PHE A 153 -9.87 -10.47 -14.02
C PHE A 153 -11.20 -9.81 -14.44
N ARG A 154 -11.58 -8.71 -13.78
CA ARG A 154 -12.86 -7.99 -13.99
C ARG A 154 -12.70 -6.50 -14.25
N GLY A 155 -11.50 -5.95 -14.08
CA GLY A 155 -11.25 -4.55 -14.38
C GLY A 155 -10.03 -3.99 -13.68
N LEU A 156 -9.77 -2.72 -13.93
CA LEU A 156 -8.61 -1.99 -13.45
C LEU A 156 -8.90 -0.51 -13.26
N GLY A 157 -8.03 0.14 -12.50
CA GLY A 157 -7.84 1.58 -12.53
C GLY A 157 -6.40 1.92 -12.90
N LEU A 158 -6.23 2.97 -13.70
CA LEU A 158 -4.97 3.67 -13.90
C LEU A 158 -5.05 5.02 -13.18
N ASP A 159 -3.99 5.39 -12.49
CA ASP A 159 -3.85 6.71 -11.87
C ASP A 159 -2.37 7.10 -11.91
N TYR A 160 -2.04 8.05 -12.77
CA TYR A 160 -0.70 8.60 -12.95
C TYR A 160 -0.79 10.12 -12.84
N ASP A 161 0.08 10.71 -12.03
CA ASP A 161 0.09 12.15 -11.75
C ASP A 161 1.51 12.67 -11.58
N ARG A 162 2.10 13.17 -12.68
CA ARG A 162 3.47 13.70 -12.72
C ARG A 162 3.61 15.06 -12.01
N ARG A 163 2.50 15.72 -11.69
CA ARG A 163 2.51 17.00 -10.95
C ARG A 163 3.01 16.83 -9.52
N VAL A 164 2.92 15.63 -8.97
CA VAL A 164 3.35 15.32 -7.61
C VAL A 164 4.86 15.28 -7.50
N VAL A 165 5.59 14.86 -8.55
CA VAL A 165 7.07 14.93 -8.64
C VAL A 165 7.47 15.51 -9.99
N PRO A 166 7.31 16.83 -10.17
CA PRO A 166 7.57 17.45 -11.44
C PRO A 166 9.07 17.64 -11.66
N ASP A 167 9.51 17.32 -12.87
CA ASP A 167 10.87 17.55 -13.37
C ASP A 167 10.86 18.32 -14.70
N VAL A 168 9.68 18.75 -15.14
CA VAL A 168 9.45 19.47 -16.40
C VAL A 168 8.42 20.58 -16.20
N ASP A 169 8.39 21.53 -17.11
CA ASP A 169 7.28 22.49 -17.23
C ASP A 169 6.16 21.89 -18.09
N PHE A 170 4.94 21.87 -17.57
CA PHE A 170 3.78 21.28 -18.25
C PHE A 170 3.10 22.24 -19.24
N GLU A 171 3.44 23.53 -19.21
CA GLU A 171 2.85 24.54 -20.12
C GLU A 171 3.56 24.60 -21.49
N GLY A 172 4.61 23.81 -21.69
CA GLY A 172 5.38 23.76 -22.93
C GLY A 172 4.68 22.98 -24.06
N PRO A 173 4.98 23.28 -25.34
CA PRO A 173 4.36 22.62 -26.49
C PRO A 173 4.67 21.12 -26.60
N ASP A 174 5.80 20.68 -26.04
CA ASP A 174 6.26 19.28 -26.01
C ASP A 174 6.13 18.64 -24.62
N ALA A 175 5.27 19.20 -23.76
CA ALA A 175 5.09 18.69 -22.40
C ALA A 175 4.61 17.23 -22.41
N PRO A 176 5.18 16.35 -21.55
CA PRO A 176 4.69 15.00 -21.38
C PRO A 176 3.29 15.00 -20.75
N VAL A 177 2.63 13.84 -20.77
CA VAL A 177 1.34 13.69 -20.11
C VAL A 177 1.49 14.06 -18.63
N GLU A 178 0.78 15.09 -18.21
CA GLU A 178 0.78 15.59 -16.83
C GLU A 178 0.05 14.61 -15.89
N PHE A 179 -1.10 14.11 -16.34
CA PHE A 179 -2.01 13.31 -15.55
C PHE A 179 -2.82 12.34 -16.43
N LEU A 180 -2.96 11.09 -15.99
CA LEU A 180 -3.80 10.08 -16.62
C LEU A 180 -4.58 9.32 -15.55
N LYS A 181 -5.91 9.39 -15.62
CA LYS A 181 -6.80 8.61 -14.77
C LYS A 181 -7.88 7.94 -15.59
N MET A 182 -7.94 6.61 -15.47
CA MET A 182 -8.87 5.80 -16.24
C MET A 182 -9.36 4.63 -15.39
N GLN A 183 -10.62 4.23 -15.57
CA GLN A 183 -11.15 2.99 -15.00
C GLN A 183 -11.83 2.18 -16.08
N LEU A 184 -11.53 0.88 -16.13
CA LEU A 184 -12.08 -0.04 -17.11
C LEU A 184 -12.67 -1.23 -16.39
N TRP A 185 -13.88 -1.61 -16.81
CA TRP A 185 -14.63 -2.73 -16.25
C TRP A 185 -15.01 -3.72 -17.35
N GLY A 186 -15.05 -5.00 -17.00
CA GLY A 186 -15.49 -6.06 -17.89
C GLY A 186 -14.35 -6.89 -18.46
N ASN A 187 -14.74 -7.91 -19.23
CA ASN A 187 -13.85 -9.01 -19.60
C ASN A 187 -12.74 -8.58 -20.59
N LYS A 188 -12.92 -7.46 -21.32
CA LYS A 188 -11.92 -6.91 -22.25
C LYS A 188 -10.96 -5.89 -21.62
N ALA A 189 -11.10 -5.60 -20.33
CA ALA A 189 -10.24 -4.60 -19.69
C ALA A 189 -8.75 -4.99 -19.73
N ALA A 190 -8.44 -6.30 -19.79
CA ALA A 190 -7.06 -6.80 -19.93
C ALA A 190 -6.49 -6.48 -21.32
N GLU A 191 -7.26 -6.72 -22.40
CA GLU A 191 -6.86 -6.39 -23.77
C GLU A 191 -6.56 -4.88 -23.91
N ILE A 192 -7.41 -4.03 -23.33
CA ILE A 192 -7.19 -2.58 -23.36
C ILE A 192 -5.93 -2.20 -22.57
N LEU A 193 -5.71 -2.79 -21.38
CA LEU A 193 -4.49 -2.56 -20.61
C LEU A 193 -3.23 -2.86 -21.43
N ASP A 194 -3.23 -3.98 -22.16
CA ASP A 194 -2.10 -4.39 -22.98
C ASP A 194 -1.85 -3.37 -24.10
N LEU A 195 -2.89 -2.83 -24.74
CA LEU A 195 -2.74 -1.75 -25.74
C LEU A 195 -2.04 -0.52 -25.15
N PHE A 196 -2.39 -0.12 -23.93
CA PHE A 196 -1.74 1.01 -23.25
C PHE A 196 -0.28 0.71 -22.87
N ARG A 197 0.00 -0.52 -22.41
CA ARG A 197 1.34 -0.96 -21.99
C ARG A 197 2.33 -1.09 -23.15
N PHE A 198 1.86 -1.54 -24.31
CA PHE A 198 2.69 -1.72 -25.49
C PHE A 198 2.69 -0.50 -26.43
N SER A 199 1.91 0.53 -26.11
CA SER A 199 1.92 1.80 -26.81
C SER A 199 3.14 2.63 -26.42
N GLU A 200 3.94 3.04 -27.41
CA GLU A 200 5.05 3.99 -27.21
C GLU A 200 4.58 5.31 -26.59
N SER A 201 3.37 5.77 -26.92
CA SER A 201 2.82 7.03 -26.43
C SER A 201 2.30 6.96 -24.99
N PHE A 202 2.02 5.77 -24.44
CA PHE A 202 1.31 5.63 -23.16
C PHE A 202 2.00 4.74 -22.13
N LYS A 203 2.98 3.91 -22.53
CA LYS A 203 3.64 2.95 -21.63
C LYS A 203 4.22 3.60 -20.35
N HIS A 204 4.74 4.83 -20.46
CA HIS A 204 5.33 5.58 -19.34
C HIS A 204 4.30 6.11 -18.33
N TYR A 205 3.03 6.18 -18.73
CA TYR A 205 1.93 6.73 -17.94
C TYR A 205 0.94 5.65 -17.49
N THR A 206 1.17 4.40 -17.90
CA THR A 206 0.27 3.27 -17.66
C THR A 206 0.68 2.49 -16.41
N THR A 207 0.33 3.02 -15.24
CA THR A 207 0.50 2.34 -13.95
C THR A 207 -0.84 1.91 -13.37
N LEU A 208 -0.94 0.68 -12.88
CA LEU A 208 -2.13 0.20 -12.20
C LEU A 208 -2.25 0.86 -10.83
N SER A 209 -3.35 1.56 -10.60
CA SER A 209 -3.74 2.06 -9.27
C SER A 209 -4.73 1.12 -8.58
N LYS A 210 -5.40 0.26 -9.34
CA LYS A 210 -6.38 -0.69 -8.84
C LYS A 210 -6.54 -1.88 -9.76
N VAL A 211 -6.79 -3.06 -9.21
CA VAL A 211 -7.22 -4.25 -9.96
C VAL A 211 -8.46 -4.87 -9.33
N LYS A 212 -9.40 -5.27 -10.18
CA LYS A 212 -10.63 -5.97 -9.78
C LYS A 212 -10.56 -7.41 -10.23
N ILE A 213 -10.71 -8.33 -9.28
CA ILE A 213 -10.72 -9.76 -9.58
C ILE A 213 -11.91 -10.45 -8.93
N LYS A 214 -12.46 -11.45 -9.61
CA LYS A 214 -13.36 -12.44 -9.03
C LYS A 214 -12.52 -13.66 -8.64
N PHE A 215 -12.49 -13.97 -7.35
CA PHE A 215 -11.73 -15.10 -6.81
C PHE A 215 -12.65 -16.17 -6.24
N VAL A 216 -12.38 -17.42 -6.61
CA VAL A 216 -13.04 -18.63 -6.10
C VAL A 216 -11.95 -19.47 -5.48
N SER A 217 -12.05 -19.78 -4.19
CA SER A 217 -11.08 -20.65 -3.53
C SER A 217 -11.49 -22.10 -3.71
N ALA A 218 -10.59 -22.93 -4.26
CA ALA A 218 -10.79 -24.37 -4.37
C ALA A 218 -11.01 -25.04 -2.99
N ALA A 219 -10.50 -24.44 -1.91
CA ALA A 219 -10.61 -24.95 -0.55
C ALA A 219 -11.96 -24.64 0.12
N VAL A 220 -12.76 -23.71 -0.42
CA VAL A 220 -13.99 -23.20 0.23
C VAL A 220 -15.27 -23.83 -0.34
N GLY A 221 -15.16 -24.67 -1.38
CA GLY A 221 -16.28 -25.45 -1.93
C GLY A 221 -16.68 -25.06 -3.36
N PRO A 222 -17.91 -25.37 -3.82
CA PRO A 222 -18.32 -25.20 -5.22
C PRO A 222 -18.24 -23.74 -5.68
N GLU A 223 -18.24 -23.49 -7.00
CA GLU A 223 -18.12 -22.15 -7.65
C GLU A 223 -19.09 -21.05 -7.14
N LYS A 224 -20.05 -21.43 -6.29
CA LYS A 224 -21.00 -20.53 -5.62
C LYS A 224 -20.35 -19.65 -4.55
N HIS A 225 -19.23 -20.04 -3.95
CA HIS A 225 -18.51 -19.23 -2.96
C HIS A 225 -17.39 -18.43 -3.61
N PHE A 226 -17.55 -17.12 -3.68
CA PHE A 226 -16.57 -16.25 -4.31
C PHE A 226 -16.52 -14.88 -3.63
N THR A 227 -15.44 -14.16 -3.92
CA THR A 227 -15.36 -12.72 -3.67
C THR A 227 -15.04 -11.98 -4.96
N ILE A 228 -15.44 -10.72 -5.03
CA ILE A 228 -15.05 -9.75 -6.04
C ILE A 228 -14.36 -8.62 -5.28
N ASP A 229 -13.05 -8.55 -5.44
CA ASP A 229 -12.20 -7.64 -4.69
C ASP A 229 -11.57 -6.63 -5.62
N ASP A 230 -11.62 -5.37 -5.19
CA ASP A 230 -10.91 -4.23 -5.76
C ASP A 230 -9.69 -3.93 -4.89
N PHE A 231 -8.51 -4.36 -5.32
CA PHE A 231 -7.23 -4.06 -4.65
C PHE A 231 -6.68 -2.74 -5.17
N LYS A 232 -6.45 -1.77 -4.28
CA LYS A 232 -5.75 -0.51 -4.61
C LYS A 232 -4.27 -0.59 -4.28
N PHE A 233 -3.46 0.19 -5.00
CA PHE A 233 -2.01 0.25 -4.80
C PHE A 233 -1.59 0.65 -3.38
N ASN A 234 -2.46 1.34 -2.62
CA ASN A 234 -2.21 1.75 -1.24
C ASN A 234 -2.69 0.73 -0.18
N GLY A 235 -2.90 -0.54 -0.57
CA GLY A 235 -3.27 -1.60 0.37
C GLY A 235 -4.74 -1.57 0.82
N LYS A 236 -5.54 -0.59 0.37
CA LYS A 236 -7.00 -0.60 0.56
C LYS A 236 -7.66 -1.60 -0.39
N ILE A 237 -8.58 -2.38 0.14
CA ILE A 237 -9.34 -3.38 -0.59
C ILE A 237 -10.82 -3.12 -0.34
N THR A 238 -11.62 -3.12 -1.41
CA THR A 238 -13.09 -3.14 -1.28
C THR A 238 -13.64 -4.44 -1.85
N ALA A 239 -14.49 -5.12 -1.10
CA ALA A 239 -14.93 -6.46 -1.41
C ALA A 239 -16.47 -6.58 -1.39
N ARG A 240 -16.96 -7.47 -2.24
CA ARG A 240 -18.36 -7.95 -2.26
C ARG A 240 -18.38 -9.36 -2.83
N GLY A 241 -19.40 -10.13 -2.51
CA GLY A 241 -19.52 -11.48 -3.04
C GLY A 241 -20.32 -12.35 -2.08
N THR A 242 -20.00 -13.63 -2.07
CA THR A 242 -20.75 -14.64 -1.33
C THR A 242 -19.94 -15.38 -0.27
N SER A 243 -18.64 -15.06 -0.15
CA SER A 243 -17.75 -15.69 0.82
C SER A 243 -16.69 -14.72 1.34
N PHE A 244 -16.81 -14.33 2.60
CA PHE A 244 -15.76 -13.62 3.33
C PHE A 244 -14.51 -14.51 3.51
N GLN A 245 -14.67 -15.83 3.61
CA GLN A 245 -13.52 -16.74 3.68
C GLN A 245 -12.70 -16.74 2.38
N CYS A 246 -13.34 -16.64 1.21
CA CYS A 246 -12.65 -16.45 -0.07
C CYS A 246 -11.89 -15.11 -0.09
N HIS A 247 -12.49 -14.04 0.44
CA HIS A 247 -11.81 -12.75 0.62
C HIS A 247 -10.57 -12.88 1.51
N LEU A 248 -10.69 -13.43 2.72
CA LEU A 248 -9.55 -13.62 3.61
C LEU A 248 -8.43 -14.45 2.97
N THR A 249 -8.78 -15.52 2.26
CA THR A 249 -7.80 -16.38 1.57
C THR A 249 -6.99 -15.58 0.54
N LEU A 250 -7.68 -14.77 -0.27
CA LEU A 250 -7.04 -13.93 -1.28
C LEU A 250 -6.17 -12.84 -0.64
N VAL A 251 -6.72 -12.12 0.35
CA VAL A 251 -5.99 -11.06 1.09
C VAL A 251 -4.74 -11.64 1.74
N ALA A 252 -4.82 -12.81 2.37
CA ALA A 252 -3.68 -13.47 2.99
C ALA A 252 -2.59 -13.87 1.99
N ASP A 253 -2.94 -14.24 0.74
CA ASP A 253 -1.93 -14.50 -0.29
C ASP A 253 -1.17 -13.23 -0.67
N VAL A 254 -1.91 -12.14 -0.91
CA VAL A 254 -1.33 -10.83 -1.26
C VAL A 254 -0.44 -10.30 -0.13
N TYR A 255 -0.97 -10.35 1.09
CA TYR A 255 -0.25 -9.95 2.30
C TYR A 255 1.07 -10.72 2.46
N ARG A 256 1.06 -12.06 2.33
CA ARG A 256 2.28 -12.87 2.49
C ARG A 256 3.35 -12.52 1.46
N ARG A 257 2.96 -12.28 0.20
CA ARG A 257 3.89 -11.83 -0.86
C ARG A 257 4.48 -10.47 -0.52
N TYR A 258 3.64 -9.53 -0.09
CA TYR A 258 4.08 -8.21 0.32
C TYR A 258 5.08 -8.25 1.48
N LYS A 259 4.73 -8.98 2.54
CA LYS A 259 5.60 -9.18 3.71
C LYS A 259 6.94 -9.80 3.31
N ALA A 260 6.93 -10.82 2.45
CA ALA A 260 8.16 -11.45 1.97
C ALA A 260 9.07 -10.45 1.25
N ALA A 261 8.52 -9.56 0.42
CA ALA A 261 9.30 -8.51 -0.23
C ALA A 261 9.89 -7.51 0.77
N VAL A 262 9.11 -7.08 1.77
CA VAL A 262 9.61 -6.21 2.85
C VAL A 262 10.77 -6.87 3.61
N CYS A 263 10.60 -8.13 4.04
CA CYS A 263 11.64 -8.88 4.75
C CYS A 263 12.90 -9.06 3.88
N GLN A 264 12.74 -9.37 2.60
CA GLN A 264 13.86 -9.51 1.67
C GLN A 264 14.68 -8.22 1.57
N LEU A 265 14.02 -7.05 1.51
CA LEU A 265 14.69 -5.75 1.50
C LEU A 265 15.52 -5.52 2.76
N GLU A 266 14.98 -5.87 3.93
CA GLU A 266 15.62 -5.64 5.23
C GLU A 266 16.73 -6.64 5.58
N GLU A 267 16.63 -7.87 5.07
CA GLU A 267 17.56 -8.95 5.35
C GLU A 267 18.73 -8.94 4.37
N LYS A 268 18.45 -8.80 3.07
CA LYS A 268 19.47 -8.93 2.02
C LYS A 268 20.14 -7.60 1.67
N TYR A 269 19.40 -6.50 1.66
CA TYR A 269 19.89 -5.23 1.11
C TYR A 269 20.28 -4.21 2.18
N ALA A 270 19.84 -4.40 3.41
CA ALA A 270 20.20 -3.49 4.49
C ALA A 270 21.70 -3.58 4.81
N LEU A 271 22.36 -2.42 4.82
CA LEU A 271 23.79 -2.28 5.06
C LEU A 271 24.11 -2.44 6.53
N LEU A 272 25.04 -3.34 6.83
CA LEU A 272 25.51 -3.62 8.18
C LEU A 272 27.01 -3.84 8.16
N TRP A 273 27.72 -3.20 9.09
CA TRP A 273 29.11 -3.52 9.37
C TRP A 273 29.16 -4.66 10.37
N THR A 274 29.74 -5.79 9.98
CA THR A 274 29.99 -6.94 10.85
C THR A 274 31.49 -7.09 11.08
N SER A 275 31.87 -7.67 12.23
CA SER A 275 33.25 -8.00 12.55
C SER A 275 33.36 -9.51 12.63
N ASP A 276 34.16 -10.11 11.74
CA ASP A 276 34.49 -11.53 11.79
C ASP A 276 36.00 -11.71 11.93
N ASN A 277 36.44 -12.34 13.02
CA ASN A 277 37.85 -12.61 13.33
C ASN A 277 38.80 -11.39 13.20
N GLY A 278 38.32 -10.19 13.55
CA GLY A 278 39.09 -8.95 13.47
C GLY A 278 39.05 -8.24 12.10
N ASN A 279 38.39 -8.81 11.10
CA ASN A 279 38.11 -8.17 9.82
C ASN A 279 36.74 -7.47 9.88
N ILE A 280 36.69 -6.22 9.43
CA ILE A 280 35.45 -5.47 9.26
C ILE A 280 34.89 -5.77 7.87
N ILE A 281 33.70 -6.36 7.81
CA ILE A 281 32.98 -6.71 6.58
C ILE A 281 31.75 -5.82 6.47
N LEU A 282 31.51 -5.28 5.27
CA LEU A 282 30.24 -4.62 4.94
C LEU A 282 29.31 -5.66 4.30
N GLU A 283 28.22 -5.96 4.98
CA GLU A 283 27.12 -6.76 4.46
C GLU A 283 26.03 -5.86 3.85
N GLY A 284 25.22 -6.45 2.97
CA GLY A 284 24.19 -5.74 2.21
C GLY A 284 24.71 -5.12 0.92
N GLU A 285 23.80 -4.52 0.15
CA GLU A 285 24.16 -3.85 -1.10
C GLU A 285 23.16 -2.72 -1.41
N PRO A 286 23.59 -1.62 -2.05
CA PRO A 286 22.70 -0.53 -2.40
C PRO A 286 21.64 -0.99 -3.41
N LEU A 287 20.45 -0.42 -3.26
CA LEU A 287 19.35 -0.60 -4.20
C LEU A 287 19.45 0.48 -5.29
N VAL A 288 19.16 0.11 -6.53
CA VAL A 288 19.20 1.04 -7.67
C VAL A 288 17.81 1.17 -8.27
N ILE A 289 17.31 2.39 -8.36
CA ILE A 289 16.13 2.72 -9.17
C ILE A 289 16.61 3.36 -10.46
N THR A 290 16.15 2.85 -11.60
CA THR A 290 16.54 3.37 -12.93
C THR A 290 15.40 4.18 -13.55
N PHE A 291 15.74 5.29 -14.19
CA PHE A 291 14.80 6.22 -14.81
C PHE A 291 14.91 6.20 -16.33
N GLU A 292 13.81 5.84 -17.00
CA GLU A 292 13.70 5.88 -18.46
C GLU A 292 12.33 6.40 -18.91
N PRO A 293 12.22 7.68 -19.35
CA PRO A 293 13.33 8.61 -19.61
C PRO A 293 14.05 9.14 -18.35
N PRO A 294 15.27 9.70 -18.53
CA PRO A 294 16.00 10.38 -17.46
C PRO A 294 15.27 11.61 -16.93
N ILE A 295 15.52 11.95 -15.67
CA ILE A 295 14.98 13.14 -14.99
C ILE A 295 15.49 14.39 -15.71
N ALA A 296 14.56 15.24 -16.17
CA ALA A 296 14.89 16.43 -16.93
C ALA A 296 15.46 17.55 -16.04
N ASP A 297 14.80 17.81 -14.91
CA ASP A 297 15.24 18.74 -13.86
C ASP A 297 15.47 17.99 -12.55
N LEU A 298 16.74 17.67 -12.28
CA LEU A 298 17.15 16.96 -11.07
C LEU A 298 16.91 17.77 -9.80
N GLU A 299 17.02 19.09 -9.87
CA GLU A 299 16.85 19.97 -8.69
C GLU A 299 15.40 19.95 -8.24
N ARG A 300 14.48 20.25 -9.15
CA ARG A 300 13.04 20.23 -8.88
C ARG A 300 12.54 18.85 -8.45
N PHE A 301 13.06 17.79 -9.08
CA PHE A 301 12.75 16.41 -8.71
C PHE A 301 13.19 16.09 -7.28
N ALA A 302 14.45 16.39 -6.94
CA ALA A 302 15.02 16.07 -5.63
C ALA A 302 14.36 16.88 -4.51
N GLU A 303 14.14 18.18 -4.71
CA GLU A 303 13.43 19.04 -3.75
C GLU A 303 12.05 18.47 -3.41
N LYS A 304 11.32 18.00 -4.42
CA LYS A 304 9.99 17.46 -4.20
C LYS A 304 10.00 16.09 -3.53
N LEU A 305 10.89 15.19 -3.97
CA LEU A 305 11.04 13.85 -3.41
C LEU A 305 11.42 13.88 -1.92
N PHE A 306 12.28 14.81 -1.52
CA PHE A 306 12.82 14.93 -0.16
C PHE A 306 12.20 16.06 0.69
N SER A 307 11.04 16.57 0.29
CA SER A 307 10.32 17.67 0.98
C SER A 307 9.71 17.32 2.34
N GLY A 308 9.66 16.04 2.71
CA GLY A 308 8.98 15.54 3.91
C GLY A 308 7.46 15.39 3.76
N THR A 309 6.87 15.75 2.61
CA THR A 309 5.43 15.65 2.41
C THR A 309 5.01 14.30 1.84
N ALA A 310 3.70 14.02 1.87
CA ALA A 310 3.12 12.93 1.09
C ALA A 310 3.46 13.08 -0.41
N PRO A 311 3.60 11.96 -1.14
CA PRO A 311 3.42 10.59 -0.66
C PRO A 311 4.71 9.94 -0.12
N PHE A 312 5.89 10.55 -0.31
CA PHE A 312 7.17 9.91 0.02
C PHE A 312 7.52 9.93 1.51
N ARG A 313 7.14 11.02 2.21
CA ARG A 313 7.45 11.22 3.64
C ARG A 313 8.95 11.09 3.94
N LEU A 314 9.80 11.52 3.01
CA LEU A 314 11.25 11.60 3.18
C LEU A 314 11.62 13.06 3.35
N TRP A 315 12.28 13.41 4.43
CA TRP A 315 12.80 14.77 4.64
C TRP A 315 14.32 14.77 4.55
N GLY A 316 14.88 15.57 3.66
CA GLY A 316 16.33 15.74 3.53
C GLY A 316 16.67 16.96 2.68
N VAL A 317 17.90 17.46 2.82
CA VAL A 317 18.37 18.60 2.03
C VAL A 317 19.33 18.09 0.95
N PRO A 318 18.96 18.18 -0.35
CA PRO A 318 19.83 17.75 -1.42
C PRO A 318 21.12 18.56 -1.49
N THR A 319 22.26 17.87 -1.50
CA THR A 319 23.58 18.48 -1.70
C THR A 319 24.04 18.19 -3.12
N PHE A 320 23.99 19.19 -3.99
CA PHE A 320 24.43 19.08 -5.38
C PHE A 320 25.95 19.10 -5.48
N LEU A 321 26.54 18.02 -5.99
CA LEU A 321 27.97 17.97 -6.31
C LEU A 321 28.22 18.42 -7.77
N SER A 322 27.19 18.35 -8.61
CA SER A 322 27.16 18.91 -9.95
C SER A 322 25.71 19.16 -10.39
N LYS A 323 25.49 19.76 -11.56
CA LYS A 323 24.15 19.92 -12.15
C LYS A 323 23.42 18.60 -12.44
N ARG A 324 24.15 17.47 -12.47
CA ARG A 324 23.60 16.14 -12.81
C ARG A 324 23.77 15.12 -11.68
N PHE A 325 24.11 15.57 -10.48
CA PHE A 325 24.32 14.65 -9.36
C PHE A 325 24.12 15.33 -8.02
N CYS A 326 23.25 14.76 -7.17
CA CYS A 326 23.10 15.18 -5.79
C CYS A 326 23.19 13.99 -4.83
N ARG A 327 23.62 14.28 -3.61
CA ARG A 327 23.54 13.36 -2.47
C ARG A 327 22.55 13.88 -1.46
N VAL A 328 21.79 12.97 -0.86
CA VAL A 328 20.82 13.33 0.18
C VAL A 328 20.95 12.37 1.33
N SER A 329 21.11 12.90 2.55
CA SER A 329 20.83 12.16 3.77
C SER A 329 19.44 12.53 4.20
N ALA A 330 18.49 11.59 4.10
CA ALA A 330 17.08 11.86 4.34
C ALA A 330 16.53 10.98 5.47
N VAL A 331 15.70 11.57 6.31
CA VAL A 331 14.95 10.90 7.36
C VAL A 331 13.63 10.43 6.78
N ASP A 332 13.36 9.13 6.90
CA ASP A 332 12.03 8.61 6.69
C ASP A 332 11.15 8.99 7.90
N LEU A 333 10.12 9.81 7.65
CA LEU A 333 9.18 10.27 8.68
C LEU A 333 8.18 9.19 9.14
N HIS A 334 8.19 8.00 8.52
CA HIS A 334 7.52 6.83 9.05
C HIS A 334 8.34 6.25 10.22
N VAL A 335 9.57 5.80 10.01
CA VAL A 335 10.35 5.15 11.06
C VAL A 335 11.29 6.05 11.87
N GLY A 336 11.45 7.31 11.45
CA GLY A 336 12.42 8.24 12.02
C GLY A 336 13.88 7.83 11.78
N LYS A 337 14.13 6.95 10.79
CA LYS A 337 15.47 6.46 10.45
C LYS A 337 16.02 7.19 9.23
N THR A 338 17.33 7.33 9.19
CA THR A 338 18.04 8.02 8.10
C THR A 338 18.45 7.03 7.02
N LEU A 339 18.18 7.35 5.76
CA LEU A 339 18.68 6.68 4.57
C LEU A 339 19.59 7.65 3.80
N SER A 340 20.51 7.11 3.02
CA SER A 340 21.35 7.93 2.12
C SER A 340 21.00 7.65 0.67
N PHE A 341 21.08 8.69 -0.16
CA PHE A 341 20.71 8.66 -1.56
C PHE A 341 21.82 9.27 -2.41
N GLU A 342 22.08 8.67 -3.56
CA GLU A 342 22.77 9.31 -4.68
C GLU A 342 21.78 9.38 -5.85
N VAL A 343 21.52 10.58 -6.38
CA VAL A 343 20.54 10.77 -7.46
C VAL A 343 21.24 11.42 -8.65
N ALA A 344 21.08 10.80 -9.81
CA ALA A 344 21.47 11.27 -11.12
C ALA A 344 20.25 11.21 -12.06
N PRO A 345 20.29 11.84 -13.25
CA PRO A 345 19.15 11.82 -14.17
C PRO A 345 18.66 10.42 -14.53
N ASP A 346 19.56 9.46 -14.67
CA ASP A 346 19.28 8.10 -15.13
C ASP A 346 19.12 7.08 -14.00
N PHE A 347 19.56 7.40 -12.78
CA PHE A 347 19.42 6.48 -11.64
C PHE A 347 19.32 7.18 -10.28
N MET A 348 18.78 6.45 -9.30
CA MET A 348 18.88 6.75 -7.89
C MET A 348 19.39 5.53 -7.14
N ARG A 349 20.47 5.68 -6.37
CA ARG A 349 20.96 4.67 -5.44
C ARG A 349 20.43 4.96 -4.05
N ILE A 350 19.92 3.93 -3.39
CA ILE A 350 19.41 4.00 -2.02
C ILE A 350 20.27 3.10 -1.15
N TYR A 351 20.83 3.70 -0.11
CA TYR A 351 21.59 3.02 0.93
C TYR A 351 20.67 2.88 2.13
N LEU A 352 20.20 1.67 2.37
CA LEU A 352 19.30 1.32 3.47
C LEU A 352 20.12 0.81 4.66
N PRO A 353 20.27 1.56 5.77
CA PRO A 353 20.95 1.01 6.95
C PRO A 353 20.16 -0.10 7.63
N LYS A 354 20.84 -1.00 8.35
CA LYS A 354 20.19 -1.99 9.19
C LYS A 354 19.22 -1.34 10.18
N GLY A 355 18.03 -1.92 10.31
CA GLY A 355 16.96 -1.42 11.18
C GLY A 355 16.08 -0.34 10.56
N CYS A 356 16.31 0.03 9.29
CA CYS A 356 15.32 0.78 8.50
C CYS A 356 14.22 -0.15 7.96
N CYS A 357 13.07 0.42 7.63
CA CYS A 357 11.93 -0.33 7.14
C CYS A 357 12.01 -0.59 5.63
N GLY A 358 11.84 -1.83 5.20
CA GLY A 358 11.75 -2.20 3.79
C GLY A 358 10.53 -1.58 3.10
N ASN A 359 9.47 -1.27 3.85
CA ASN A 359 8.30 -0.57 3.32
C ASN A 359 8.63 0.84 2.80
N THR A 360 9.64 1.50 3.35
CA THR A 360 10.15 2.78 2.83
C THR A 360 10.54 2.67 1.36
N ILE A 361 11.21 1.57 0.98
CA ILE A 361 11.63 1.32 -0.40
C ILE A 361 10.41 1.04 -1.29
N LEU A 362 9.46 0.22 -0.82
CA LEU A 362 8.23 -0.07 -1.56
C LEU A 362 7.37 1.19 -1.76
N ARG A 363 7.30 2.07 -0.76
CA ARG A 363 6.65 3.38 -0.85
C ARG A 363 7.31 4.25 -1.90
N ILE A 364 8.64 4.40 -1.86
CA ILE A 364 9.39 5.18 -2.86
C ILE A 364 9.15 4.62 -4.26
N PHE A 365 9.35 3.32 -4.44
CA PHE A 365 9.24 2.65 -5.73
C PHE A 365 7.83 2.78 -6.33
N THR A 366 6.80 2.45 -5.55
CA THR A 366 5.40 2.52 -5.98
C THR A 366 5.01 3.97 -6.32
N ASN A 367 5.38 4.94 -5.48
CA ASN A 367 5.05 6.34 -5.75
C ASN A 367 5.82 6.91 -6.95
N LEU A 368 7.05 6.47 -7.23
CA LEU A 368 7.73 6.84 -8.48
C LEU A 368 7.01 6.27 -9.71
N GLN A 369 6.42 5.06 -9.61
CA GLN A 369 5.58 4.52 -10.69
C GLN A 369 4.33 5.37 -10.94
N HIS A 370 3.72 5.92 -9.89
CA HIS A 370 2.53 6.78 -9.96
C HIS A 370 2.81 8.24 -10.31
N HIS A 371 3.97 8.77 -9.93
CA HIS A 371 4.21 10.21 -9.94
C HIS A 371 5.40 10.66 -10.77
N TYR A 372 6.15 9.73 -11.34
CA TYR A 372 7.24 10.06 -12.25
C TYR A 372 7.13 9.25 -13.53
N ASN A 373 7.17 7.91 -13.44
CA ASN A 373 7.13 7.06 -14.63
C ASN A 373 6.78 5.61 -14.28
N SER A 374 5.79 5.06 -14.97
CA SER A 374 5.26 3.71 -14.75
C SER A 374 6.27 2.60 -15.01
N LEU A 375 7.33 2.89 -15.79
CA LEU A 375 8.39 1.95 -16.16
C LEU A 375 9.63 2.04 -15.27
N VAL A 376 9.59 2.83 -14.19
CA VAL A 376 10.64 2.80 -13.17
C VAL A 376 10.87 1.36 -12.72
N SER A 377 12.14 0.96 -12.72
CA SER A 377 12.59 -0.37 -12.34
C SER A 377 13.54 -0.30 -11.15
N ALA A 378 13.52 -1.35 -10.32
CA ALA A 378 14.43 -1.50 -9.19
C ALA A 378 15.34 -2.70 -9.45
N SER A 379 16.64 -2.55 -9.15
CA SER A 379 17.62 -3.62 -9.25
C SER A 379 18.59 -3.58 -8.07
N ASP A 380 19.30 -4.69 -7.87
CA ASP A 380 20.46 -4.72 -6.99
C ASP A 380 21.73 -4.16 -7.67
N SER A 381 22.84 -4.16 -6.94
CA SER A 381 24.12 -3.65 -7.44
C SER A 381 24.70 -4.46 -8.60
N LYS A 382 24.20 -5.69 -8.80
CA LYS A 382 24.58 -6.61 -9.88
C LYS A 382 23.61 -6.56 -11.08
N GLY A 383 22.58 -5.71 -11.01
CA GLY A 383 21.56 -5.57 -12.06
C GLY A 383 20.44 -6.61 -12.01
N SER A 384 20.37 -7.44 -10.95
CA SER A 384 19.24 -8.36 -10.77
C SER A 384 18.00 -7.55 -10.43
N ARG A 385 16.90 -7.78 -11.14
CA ARG A 385 15.65 -7.06 -10.90
C ARG A 385 15.06 -7.39 -9.53
N LEU A 386 14.52 -6.38 -8.89
CA LEU A 386 13.86 -6.45 -7.59
C LEU A 386 12.39 -6.10 -7.75
N LEU A 387 11.58 -6.55 -6.78
CA LEU A 387 10.16 -6.21 -6.69
C LEU A 387 9.36 -6.68 -7.93
N GLU A 388 9.78 -7.79 -8.54
CA GLU A 388 8.98 -8.58 -9.48
C GLU A 388 8.31 -9.74 -8.72
N PHE A 389 6.99 -9.95 -8.91
CA PHE A 389 6.13 -10.78 -8.05
C PHE A 389 5.42 -11.93 -8.79
#